data_AF-A0A7C7QYT6-F1
#
_entry.id   AF-A0A7C7QYT6-F1
#
_cell.length_a   1.000
_cell.length_b   1.000
_cell.length_c   1.000
_cell.angle_alpha   90.00
_cell.angle_beta   90.00
_cell.angle_gamma   90.00
#
_symmetry.space_group_name_H-M   'P 1'
#
loop_
_entity.id
_entity.type
_entity.pdbx_description
1 polymer ?
#
loop_
_entity_poly.entity_id
_entity_poly.type
_entity_poly.pdbx_seq_one_letter_code
_entity_poly.pdbx_strand_id
1 'polypeptide(L)' 'MTGKVVSLSAARKARARSHSRQQADTNAARYGRSKAERIAEDQAQTRTEADLDNHKCPPE' A
#
# COMPACT_ATOMS: atom_id res chain seq x y z
N MET A 1 11.80 -39.02 9.66
CA MET A 1 11.72 -37.61 9.25
C MET A 1 11.49 -37.55 7.74
N THR A 2 10.25 -37.57 7.27
CA THR A 2 9.94 -37.54 5.85
C THR A 2 10.03 -36.10 5.34
N GLY A 3 11.21 -35.73 4.81
CA GLY A 3 11.42 -34.43 4.21
C GLY A 3 10.52 -34.27 2.98
N LYS A 4 9.57 -33.32 3.05
CA LYS A 4 8.72 -32.97 1.91
C LYS A 4 9.61 -32.48 0.78
N VAL A 5 9.60 -33.17 -0.36
CA VAL A 5 10.35 -32.74 -1.56
C VAL A 5 9.71 -31.45 -2.07
N VAL A 6 10.38 -30.31 -1.86
CA VAL A 6 9.92 -29.01 -2.34
C VAL A 6 10.43 -28.81 -3.75
N SER A 7 9.54 -28.54 -4.71
CA SER A 7 9.98 -28.22 -6.06
C SER A 7 10.50 -26.79 -6.13
N LEU A 8 11.81 -26.64 -6.39
CA LEU A 8 12.46 -25.33 -6.53
C LEU A 8 11.82 -24.49 -7.64
N SER A 9 11.34 -25.13 -8.70
CA SER A 9 10.63 -24.47 -9.80
C SER A 9 9.33 -23.79 -9.35
N ALA A 10 8.55 -24.42 -8.46
CA ALA A 10 7.35 -23.80 -7.92
C ALA A 10 7.68 -22.60 -7.02
N ALA A 11 8.73 -22.74 -6.19
CA ALA A 11 9.22 -21.64 -5.35
C ALA A 11 9.68 -20.43 -6.19
N ARG A 12 10.45 -20.66 -7.26
CA ARG A 12 10.84 -19.60 -8.20
C ARG A 12 9.65 -18.91 -8.84
N LYS A 13 8.66 -19.69 -9.32
CA LYS A 13 7.43 -19.14 -9.89
C LYS A 13 6.60 -18.36 -8.88
N ALA A 14 6.57 -18.78 -7.61
CA ALA A 14 5.89 -18.05 -6.56
C ALA A 14 6.56 -16.69 -6.30
N ARG A 15 7.90 -16.66 -6.20
CA ARG A 15 8.68 -15.42 -6.03
C ARG A 15 8.52 -14.46 -7.22
N ALA A 16 8.50 -14.97 -8.45
CA ALA A 16 8.27 -14.15 -9.64
C ALA A 16 6.87 -13.51 -9.62
N ARG A 17 5.83 -14.28 -9.26
CA ARG A 17 4.45 -13.79 -9.14
C ARG A 17 4.31 -12.76 -8.02
N SER A 18 4.94 -12.96 -6.87
CA SER A 18 4.87 -11.99 -5.76
C SER A 18 5.52 -10.66 -6.14
N HIS A 19 6.67 -10.70 -6.83
CA HIS A 19 7.33 -9.49 -7.31
C HIS A 19 6.47 -8.73 -8.32
N SER A 20 5.87 -9.44 -9.28
CA SER A 20 4.95 -8.83 -10.26
C SER A 20 3.73 -8.20 -9.59
N ARG A 21 3.17 -8.82 -8.53
CA ARG A 21 2.06 -8.23 -7.76
C ARG A 21 2.49 -6.93 -7.06
N GLN A 22 3.63 -6.93 -6.37
CA GLN A 22 4.14 -5.73 -5.69
C GLN A 22 4.35 -4.56 -6.66
N GLN A 23 4.87 -4.85 -7.85
CA GLN A 23 5.02 -3.84 -8.90
C GLN A 23 3.68 -3.33 -9.42
N ALA A 24 2.71 -4.23 -9.62
CA ALA A 24 1.36 -3.86 -10.03
C ALA A 24 0.67 -2.98 -8.98
N ASP A 25 0.78 -3.31 -7.69
CA ASP A 25 0.21 -2.53 -6.58
C ASP A 25 0.86 -1.14 -6.51
N THR A 26 2.18 -1.08 -6.68
CA THR A 26 2.92 0.20 -6.74
C THR A 26 2.46 1.06 -7.91
N ASN A 27 2.25 0.45 -9.08
CA ASN A 27 1.78 1.16 -10.26
C ASN A 27 0.30 1.56 -10.15
N ALA A 28 -0.54 0.74 -9.53
CA ALA A 28 -1.93 1.09 -9.25
C ALA A 28 -2.02 2.28 -8.28
N ALA A 29 -1.16 2.30 -7.25
CA ALA A 29 -1.07 3.44 -6.34
C ALA A 29 -0.57 4.72 -7.03
N ARG A 30 0.38 4.61 -7.95
CA ARG A 30 1.00 5.75 -8.65
C ARG A 30 0.18 6.28 -9.83
N TYR A 31 -0.42 5.37 -10.60
CA TYR A 31 -1.02 5.66 -11.91
C TYR A 31 -2.47 5.22 -12.04
N GLY A 32 -2.96 4.38 -11.11
CA GLY A 32 -4.35 3.88 -11.12
C GLY A 32 -5.34 4.85 -10.47
N ARG A 33 -4.87 5.86 -9.74
CA ARG A 33 -5.74 6.90 -9.19
C ARG A 33 -5.94 8.00 -10.22
N SER A 34 -7.19 8.31 -10.50
CA SER A 34 -7.55 9.50 -11.26
C SER A 34 -7.20 10.77 -10.47
N LYS A 35 -7.06 11.89 -11.19
CA LYS A 35 -6.80 13.20 -10.55
C LYS A 35 -7.86 13.55 -9.49
N ALA A 36 -9.11 13.17 -9.72
CA ALA A 36 -10.22 13.42 -8.82
C ALA A 36 -10.10 12.61 -7.52
N GLU A 37 -9.75 11.32 -7.60
CA GLU A 37 -9.58 10.45 -6.43
C GLU A 37 -8.41 10.92 -5.56
N ARG A 38 -7.28 11.31 -6.17
CA ARG A 38 -6.15 11.87 -5.44
C ARG A 38 -6.53 13.13 -4.66
N ILE A 39 -7.26 14.05 -5.29
CA ILE A 39 -7.71 15.29 -4.64
C ILE A 39 -8.67 15.00 -3.48
N ALA A 40 -9.60 14.05 -3.65
CA ALA A 40 -10.54 13.66 -2.60
C ALA A 40 -9.81 13.05 -1.38
N GLU A 41 -8.77 12.25 -1.62
CA GLU A 41 -7.96 11.63 -0.57
C GLU A 41 -7.08 12.66 0.15
N ASP A 42 -6.43 13.59 -0.58
CA ASP A 42 -5.68 14.71 0.00
C ASP A 42 -6.60 15.62 0.85
N GLN A 43 -7.83 15.88 0.38
CA GLN A 43 -8.82 16.63 1.15
C GLN A 43 -9.30 15.89 2.41
N ALA A 44 -9.43 14.57 2.34
CA ALA A 44 -9.76 13.77 3.50
C ALA A 44 -8.61 13.79 4.52
N GLN A 45 -7.36 13.67 4.07
CA GLN A 45 -6.17 13.74 4.92
C GLN A 45 -6.04 15.10 5.61
N THR A 46 -6.16 16.20 4.87
CA THR A 46 -6.09 17.55 5.46
C THR A 46 -7.20 17.82 6.47
N ARG A 47 -8.42 17.32 6.25
CA ARG A 47 -9.49 17.37 7.26
C ARG A 47 -9.11 16.58 8.51
N THR A 48 -8.64 15.35 8.36
CA THR A 48 -8.23 14.54 9.51
C THR A 48 -7.05 15.17 10.28
N GLU A 49 -6.09 15.77 9.59
CA GLU A 49 -4.97 16.50 10.21
C GLU A 49 -5.49 17.72 10.99
N ALA A 50 -6.36 18.52 10.37
CA ALA A 50 -6.95 19.68 11.03
C ALA A 50 -7.81 19.28 12.25
N ASP A 51 -8.57 18.18 12.15
CA ASP A 51 -9.36 17.65 13.26
C ASP A 51 -8.43 17.20 14.41
N LEU A 52 -7.34 16.49 14.10
CA LEU A 52 -6.35 16.07 15.09
C LEU A 52 -5.60 17.25 15.73
N ASP A 53 -5.27 18.28 14.96
CA ASP A 53 -4.62 19.49 15.47
C ASP A 53 -5.57 20.33 16.33
N ASN A 54 -6.86 20.38 16.01
CA ASN A 54 -7.88 20.95 16.90
C ASN A 54 -8.05 20.17 18.22
N HIS A 55 -7.58 18.91 18.28
CA HIS A 55 -7.48 18.12 19.51
C HIS A 55 -6.15 18.30 20.25
N LYS A 56 -5.14 18.94 19.66
CA LYS A 56 -3.92 19.36 20.36
C LYS A 56 -4.17 20.71 21.02
N CYS A 57 -4.62 20.64 22.27
CA CYS A 57 -4.75 21.76 23.19
C CYS A 57 -3.50 22.68 23.12
N PRO A 58 -3.65 24.02 23.17
CA PRO A 58 -2.52 24.94 23.17
C PRO A 58 -1.63 24.70 24.41
N PRO A 59 -0.29 24.82 24.29
CA PRO A 59 0.55 24.97 25.47
C PRO A 59 0.32 26.36 26.10
N GLU A 60 0.46 26.40 27.44
CA GLU A 60 0.18 27.51 28.38
C GLU A 60 0.62 28.92 27.94
#